data_AF-A0A1L9RN03-F1
#
_entry.id   AF-A0A1L9RN03-F1
#
_cell.length_a   1.000
_cell.length_b   1.000
_cell.length_c   1.000
_cell.angle_alpha   90.00
_cell.angle_beta   90.00
_cell.angle_gamma   90.00
#
_symmetry.space_group_name_H-M   'P 1'
#
loop_
_entity.id
_entity.type
_entity.pdbx_description
1 polymer ?
#
loop_
_entity_poly.entity_id
_entity_poly.type
_entity_poly.pdbx_seq_one_letter_code
_entity_poly.pdbx_strand_id
1 'polypeptide(L)'
;QVELTRSYTAGAEGFDTPGHGPAISRLPSLQNLPDYEVYWDVNDAQNPRSWPTWYKGLAVTAMSVGATVVSLFSTLYTSGIPGIEEEFQVSKLIALLGVTTYLLGMATGSLFVAPVSELVGRRPVYIVSMLIFLLLVLPSALASNIGAILASRFFGGFFGSAMMSNSPASVNDIISSEHRALAFGIWSIGPANGPVYGPIIGGFVFEYLGWRWTNWIVLILGGAAFVLLSSIKETYAPVILKRRAAERRKEAGNDIWWTRYDDGQASWPLIRISLYRPLKMLFTEPIYMFWDGYVAIVYSILYLCFVAYPIAFQQERGWSPAIGG
;
A
#
# COMPACT_ATOMS: atom_id res chain seq x y z
N GLN A 1 35.03 12.48 20.60
CA GLN A 1 33.60 12.20 20.78
C GLN A 1 33.36 10.79 20.29
N VAL A 2 33.17 9.85 21.22
CA VAL A 2 32.96 8.44 20.88
C VAL A 2 31.53 8.32 20.35
N GLU A 3 31.42 7.98 19.08
CA GLU A 3 30.16 7.68 18.41
C GLU A 3 29.58 6.42 19.05
N LEU A 4 28.59 6.61 19.93
CA LEU A 4 27.92 5.52 20.63
C LEU A 4 27.09 4.72 19.61
N THR A 5 27.63 3.59 19.20
CA THR A 5 27.00 2.60 18.33
C THR A 5 25.68 2.13 18.95
N ARG A 6 24.58 2.29 18.20
CA ARG A 6 23.27 1.69 18.52
C ARG A 6 23.44 0.17 18.58
N SER A 7 23.44 -0.43 19.76
CA SER A 7 23.34 -1.89 19.87
C SER A 7 21.90 -2.32 19.59
N TYR A 8 21.65 -2.69 18.33
CA TYR A 8 20.44 -3.37 17.90
C TYR A 8 20.50 -4.81 18.40
N THR A 9 19.93 -5.11 19.57
CA THR A 9 19.81 -6.49 20.04
C THR A 9 18.48 -7.08 19.60
N ALA A 10 18.56 -8.22 18.92
CA ALA A 10 17.45 -8.90 18.25
C ALA A 10 16.30 -9.26 19.22
N GLY A 11 16.59 -9.54 20.49
CA GLY A 11 15.57 -9.91 21.49
C GLY A 11 14.48 -8.86 21.73
N ALA A 12 14.74 -7.58 21.49
CA ALA A 12 13.76 -6.51 21.72
C ALA A 12 12.76 -6.30 20.57
N GLU A 13 13.03 -6.85 19.38
CA GLU A 13 12.09 -6.90 18.26
C GLU A 13 11.36 -8.25 18.18
N GLY A 14 11.44 -9.07 19.24
CA GLY A 14 10.87 -10.41 19.27
C GLY A 14 11.63 -11.42 18.40
N PHE A 15 12.93 -11.22 18.16
CA PHE A 15 13.77 -12.33 17.68
C PHE A 15 14.16 -13.17 18.89
N ASP A 16 13.49 -14.29 19.08
CA ASP A 16 13.97 -15.34 19.98
C ASP A 16 15.25 -15.93 19.41
N THR A 17 16.40 -15.35 19.75
CA THR A 17 17.68 -16.05 19.63
C THR A 17 17.83 -16.94 20.86
N PRO A 18 17.86 -18.28 20.71
CA PRO A 18 17.99 -19.18 21.86
C PRO A 18 19.28 -18.85 22.62
N GLY A 19 19.17 -18.52 23.91
CA GLY A 19 20.32 -18.32 24.80
C GLY A 19 20.69 -16.87 25.16
N HIS A 20 19.92 -15.86 24.74
CA HIS A 20 20.15 -14.46 25.18
C HIS A 20 18.98 -13.97 26.03
N GLY A 21 19.24 -13.57 27.27
CA GLY A 21 18.25 -12.92 28.13
C GLY A 21 17.74 -11.59 27.55
N PRO A 22 16.67 -10.99 28.12
CA PRO A 22 16.13 -9.72 27.66
C PRO A 22 17.24 -8.65 27.69
N ALA A 23 17.70 -8.23 26.51
CA ALA A 23 18.74 -7.23 26.39
C ALA A 23 18.15 -5.83 26.60
N ILE A 24 18.31 -5.33 27.83
CA ILE A 24 18.08 -3.93 28.20
C ILE A 24 19.05 -3.08 27.37
N SER A 25 18.53 -2.22 26.49
CA SER A 25 19.35 -1.41 25.57
C SER A 25 19.24 0.07 25.91
N ARG A 26 20.28 0.56 26.59
CA ARG A 26 20.98 1.87 26.51
C ARG A 26 21.74 2.06 27.83
N LEU A 27 22.97 2.58 27.77
CA LEU A 27 23.60 3.17 28.96
C LEU A 27 22.57 4.17 29.55
N PRO A 28 22.21 4.06 30.83
CA PRO A 28 21.15 4.85 31.43
C PRO A 28 21.44 6.33 31.20
N SER A 29 20.66 6.99 30.34
CA SER A 29 20.56 8.44 30.44
C SER A 29 19.69 8.71 31.67
N LEU A 30 20.05 9.72 32.47
CA LEU A 30 19.29 10.11 33.67
C LEU A 30 17.79 10.37 33.41
N GLN A 31 17.37 10.50 32.14
CA GLN A 31 16.00 10.66 31.69
C GLN A 31 15.26 9.35 31.35
N ASN A 32 15.95 8.29 30.93
CA ASN A 32 15.34 7.06 30.44
C ASN A 32 15.83 5.86 31.23
N LEU A 33 15.27 5.68 32.43
CA LEU A 33 15.57 4.54 33.29
C LEU A 33 15.07 3.24 32.66
N PRO A 34 15.87 2.16 32.62
CA PRO A 34 15.52 0.91 31.95
C PRO A 34 14.31 0.21 32.55
N ASP A 35 14.02 0.43 33.84
CA ASP A 35 12.89 -0.16 34.55
C ASP A 35 11.53 0.34 34.05
N TYR A 36 11.50 1.51 33.41
CA TYR A 36 10.28 2.13 32.85
C TYR A 36 10.20 2.03 31.33
N GLU A 37 11.07 1.21 30.70
CA GLU A 37 10.98 0.90 29.28
C GLU A 37 9.80 -0.04 29.02
N VAL A 38 8.94 0.32 28.06
CA VAL A 38 7.86 -0.55 27.59
C VAL A 38 8.36 -1.39 26.41
N TYR A 39 8.49 -2.70 26.62
CA TYR A 39 8.89 -3.69 25.63
C TYR A 39 7.84 -4.80 25.49
N TRP A 40 8.07 -5.72 24.56
CA TRP A 40 7.21 -6.87 24.31
C TRP A 40 7.39 -7.95 25.38
N ASP A 41 6.30 -8.46 25.93
CA ASP A 41 6.35 -9.64 26.80
C ASP A 41 6.60 -10.92 25.97
N VAL A 42 7.18 -11.96 26.60
CA VAL A 42 7.63 -13.22 25.95
C VAL A 42 6.50 -13.96 25.21
N ASN A 43 5.23 -13.66 25.49
CA ASN A 43 4.05 -14.20 24.77
C ASN A 43 2.95 -13.15 24.58
N ASP A 44 3.34 -11.95 24.16
CA ASP A 44 2.38 -10.86 23.99
C ASP A 44 1.46 -11.05 22.77
N ALA A 45 0.15 -11.22 22.99
CA ALA A 45 -0.84 -11.37 21.92
C ALA A 45 -1.03 -10.11 21.04
N GLN A 46 -0.54 -8.95 21.49
CA GLN A 46 -0.55 -7.71 20.72
C GLN A 46 0.66 -7.58 19.79
N ASN A 47 1.69 -8.42 19.95
CA ASN A 47 2.83 -8.44 19.06
C ASN A 47 2.42 -9.04 17.69
N PRO A 48 2.50 -8.30 16.58
CA PRO A 48 2.14 -8.81 15.26
C PRO A 48 2.93 -10.06 14.85
N ARG A 49 4.15 -10.20 15.36
CA ARG A 49 5.01 -11.38 15.10
C ARG A 49 4.63 -12.62 15.91
N SER A 50 3.89 -12.50 17.01
CA SER A 50 3.42 -13.64 17.81
C SER A 50 2.06 -14.17 17.35
N TRP A 51 1.41 -13.50 16.39
CA TRP A 51 0.09 -13.90 15.90
C TRP A 51 0.07 -15.33 15.36
N PRO A 52 -1.06 -16.05 15.51
CA PRO A 52 -1.20 -17.38 14.95
C PRO A 52 -1.10 -17.32 13.42
N THR A 53 -0.52 -18.36 12.82
CA THR A 53 -0.19 -18.40 11.38
C THR A 53 -1.39 -18.13 10.48
N TRP A 54 -2.58 -18.59 10.86
CA TRP A 54 -3.81 -18.32 10.11
C TRP A 54 -4.15 -16.82 10.04
N TYR A 55 -3.91 -16.08 11.12
CA TYR A 55 -4.20 -14.65 11.20
C TYR A 55 -3.13 -13.84 10.46
N LYS A 56 -1.87 -14.28 10.50
CA LYS A 56 -0.81 -13.73 9.65
C LYS A 56 -1.14 -13.92 8.17
N GLY A 57 -1.56 -15.13 7.78
CA GLY A 57 -2.02 -15.43 6.42
C GLY A 57 -3.19 -14.55 6.01
N LEU A 58 -4.21 -14.42 6.87
CA LEU A 58 -5.36 -13.54 6.63
C LEU A 58 -4.93 -12.08 6.42
N ALA A 59 -4.02 -11.55 7.22
CA ALA A 59 -3.51 -10.18 7.09
C ALA A 59 -2.76 -9.98 5.77
N VAL A 60 -1.88 -10.92 5.40
CA VAL A 60 -1.14 -10.89 4.13
C VAL A 60 -2.10 -10.95 2.93
N THR A 61 -3.10 -11.84 2.98
CA THR A 61 -4.13 -11.94 1.94
C THR A 61 -4.97 -10.67 1.86
N ALA A 62 -5.37 -10.08 2.99
CA ALA A 62 -6.13 -8.82 3.01
C ALA A 62 -5.37 -7.69 2.31
N MET A 63 -4.09 -7.54 2.62
CA MET A 63 -3.18 -6.57 1.99
C MET A 63 -3.00 -6.84 0.50
N SER A 64 -2.83 -8.11 0.12
CA SER A 64 -2.70 -8.53 -1.28
C SER A 64 -3.96 -8.24 -2.07
N VAL A 65 -5.15 -8.60 -1.55
CA VAL A 65 -6.44 -8.34 -2.20
C VAL A 65 -6.69 -6.84 -2.36
N GLY A 66 -6.44 -6.03 -1.33
CA GLY A 66 -6.60 -4.59 -1.44
C GLY A 66 -5.64 -3.95 -2.46
N ALA A 67 -4.38 -4.38 -2.49
CA ALA A 67 -3.43 -3.94 -3.52
C ALA A 67 -3.83 -4.42 -4.92
N THR A 68 -4.41 -5.62 -5.04
CA THR A 68 -4.93 -6.18 -6.29
C THR A 68 -6.08 -5.34 -6.83
N VAL A 69 -7.02 -4.90 -5.98
CA VAL A 69 -8.14 -4.05 -6.41
C VAL A 69 -7.64 -2.71 -6.96
N VAL A 70 -6.70 -2.08 -6.26
CA VAL A 70 -6.10 -0.80 -6.71
C VAL A 70 -5.33 -0.98 -8.02
N SER A 71 -4.61 -2.10 -8.17
CA SER A 71 -3.86 -2.44 -9.39
C SER A 71 -4.80 -2.77 -10.56
N LEU A 72 -5.87 -3.52 -10.31
CA LEU A 72 -6.92 -3.86 -11.28
C LEU A 72 -7.65 -2.62 -11.79
N PHE A 73 -7.90 -1.65 -10.91
CA PHE A 73 -8.59 -0.41 -11.30
C PHE A 73 -7.79 0.45 -12.30
N SER A 74 -6.46 0.29 -12.40
CA SER A 74 -5.68 1.03 -13.41
C SER A 74 -5.96 0.56 -14.84
N THR A 75 -6.12 -0.75 -15.02
CA THR A 75 -6.19 -1.41 -16.33
C THR A 75 -7.60 -1.73 -16.75
N LEU A 76 -8.50 -2.02 -15.83
CA LEU A 76 -9.91 -2.24 -16.13
C LEU A 76 -10.57 -1.03 -16.83
N TYR A 77 -10.02 0.17 -16.63
CA TYR A 77 -10.43 1.37 -17.35
C TYR A 77 -10.22 1.28 -18.87
N THR A 78 -9.19 0.57 -19.35
CA THR A 78 -8.85 0.55 -20.79
C THR A 78 -9.94 -0.10 -21.63
N SER A 79 -10.59 -1.15 -21.12
CA SER A 79 -11.68 -1.82 -21.84
C SER A 79 -12.94 -0.95 -21.96
N GLY A 80 -13.11 0.04 -21.09
CA GLY A 80 -14.23 0.98 -21.14
C GLY A 80 -14.00 2.21 -22.03
N ILE A 81 -12.79 2.40 -22.57
CA ILE A 81 -12.43 3.59 -23.37
C ILE A 81 -13.39 3.84 -24.54
N PRO A 82 -13.79 2.84 -25.35
CA PRO A 82 -14.69 3.09 -26.48
C PRO A 82 -16.03 3.70 -26.05
N GLY A 83 -16.58 3.27 -24.91
CA GLY A 83 -17.81 3.85 -24.37
C GLY A 83 -17.65 5.28 -23.84
N ILE A 84 -16.46 5.61 -23.31
CA ILE A 84 -16.13 6.98 -22.87
C ILE A 84 -15.99 7.92 -24.08
N GLU A 85 -15.37 7.44 -25.16
CA GLU A 85 -15.24 8.20 -26.42
C GLU A 85 -16.60 8.50 -27.02
N GLU A 86 -17.47 7.49 -27.11
CA GLU A 86 -18.83 7.63 -27.66
C GLU A 86 -19.69 8.58 -26.83
N GLU A 87 -19.66 8.47 -25.51
CA GLU A 87 -20.56 9.26 -24.68
C GLU A 87 -20.14 10.73 -24.52
N PHE A 88 -18.85 10.98 -24.30
CA PHE A 88 -18.36 12.35 -24.12
C PHE A 88 -17.91 13.01 -25.43
N GLN A 89 -17.97 12.29 -26.56
CA GLN A 89 -17.55 12.78 -27.87
C GLN A 89 -16.12 13.33 -27.83
N VAL A 90 -15.22 12.60 -27.16
CA VAL A 90 -13.81 12.95 -26.98
C VAL A 90 -12.91 12.03 -27.80
N SER A 91 -11.71 12.49 -28.13
CA SER A 91 -10.73 11.65 -28.81
C SER A 91 -10.15 10.57 -27.89
N LYS A 92 -9.71 9.45 -28.48
CA LYS A 92 -8.97 8.38 -27.80
C LYS A 92 -7.85 8.87 -26.90
N LEU A 93 -7.12 9.89 -27.36
CA LEU A 93 -6.02 10.50 -26.63
C LEU A 93 -6.51 11.07 -25.28
N ILE A 94 -7.64 11.79 -25.28
CA ILE A 94 -8.22 12.37 -24.08
C ILE A 94 -8.75 11.27 -23.16
N ALA A 95 -9.41 10.24 -23.70
CA ALA A 95 -9.88 9.12 -22.89
C ALA A 95 -8.73 8.37 -22.21
N LEU A 96 -7.60 8.15 -22.91
CA LEU A 96 -6.40 7.50 -22.37
C LEU A 96 -5.75 8.29 -21.22
N LEU A 97 -5.95 9.61 -21.12
CA LEU A 97 -5.47 10.40 -19.99
C LEU A 97 -6.02 9.87 -18.65
N GLY A 98 -7.14 9.14 -18.63
CA GLY A 98 -7.66 8.50 -17.43
C GLY A 98 -6.67 7.49 -16.82
N VAL A 99 -6.00 6.69 -17.67
CA VAL A 99 -4.95 5.75 -17.22
C VAL A 99 -3.74 6.53 -16.72
N THR A 100 -3.29 7.53 -17.47
CA THR A 100 -2.12 8.34 -17.13
C THR A 100 -2.31 9.10 -15.81
N THR A 101 -3.45 9.77 -15.63
CA THR A 101 -3.77 10.52 -14.41
C THR A 101 -3.87 9.61 -13.20
N TYR A 102 -4.42 8.40 -13.35
CA TYR A 102 -4.42 7.40 -12.29
C TYR A 102 -3.01 6.98 -11.88
N LEU A 103 -2.14 6.65 -12.85
CA LEU A 103 -0.76 6.26 -12.59
C LEU A 103 0.07 7.39 -11.96
N LEU A 104 -0.11 8.63 -12.43
CA LEU A 104 0.50 9.82 -11.84
C LEU A 104 0.02 10.05 -10.40
N GLY A 105 -1.29 9.83 -10.16
CA GLY A 105 -1.86 9.82 -8.83
C GLY A 105 -1.17 8.79 -7.94
N MET A 106 -1.04 7.55 -8.41
CA MET A 106 -0.36 6.50 -7.65
C MET A 106 1.11 6.81 -7.34
N ALA A 107 1.83 7.34 -8.33
CA ALA A 107 3.24 7.70 -8.17
C ALA A 107 3.44 8.84 -7.17
N THR A 108 2.59 9.87 -7.21
CA THR A 108 2.66 10.98 -6.26
C THR A 108 2.18 10.56 -4.87
N GLY A 109 1.08 9.81 -4.79
CA GLY A 109 0.52 9.32 -3.53
C GLY A 109 1.48 8.42 -2.75
N SER A 110 2.20 7.53 -3.42
CA SER A 110 3.11 6.60 -2.76
C SER A 110 4.22 7.32 -1.98
N LEU A 111 4.68 8.47 -2.49
CA LEU A 111 5.67 9.31 -1.83
C LEU A 111 5.15 9.88 -0.50
N PHE A 112 3.89 10.32 -0.45
CA PHE A 112 3.32 10.96 0.75
C PHE A 112 2.73 9.98 1.74
N VAL A 113 1.98 8.98 1.25
CA VAL A 113 1.19 8.11 2.10
C VAL A 113 2.05 7.05 2.79
N ALA A 114 3.21 6.71 2.23
CA ALA A 114 4.15 5.79 2.87
C ALA A 114 4.74 6.34 4.19
N PRO A 115 5.36 7.54 4.22
CA PRO A 115 5.82 8.17 5.46
C PRO A 115 4.71 8.40 6.49
N VAL A 116 3.51 8.78 6.04
CA VAL A 116 2.38 9.03 6.93
C VAL A 116 2.01 7.77 7.72
N SER A 117 2.10 6.59 7.10
CA SER A 117 1.82 5.31 7.77
C SER A 117 2.83 4.95 8.85
N GLU A 118 4.06 5.47 8.80
CA GLU A 118 5.07 5.29 9.84
C GLU A 118 4.84 6.21 11.05
N LEU A 119 4.14 7.33 10.84
CA LEU A 119 3.81 8.26 11.93
C LEU A 119 2.51 7.92 12.64
N VAL A 120 1.48 7.61 11.87
CA VAL A 120 0.10 7.43 12.37
C VAL A 120 -0.21 5.95 12.66
N GLY A 121 0.53 5.03 12.03
CA GLY A 121 0.25 3.60 12.04
C GLY A 121 -0.27 3.12 10.68
N ARG A 122 -0.16 1.81 10.43
CA ARG A 122 -0.50 1.22 9.13
C ARG A 122 -2.01 1.12 8.98
N ARG A 123 -2.71 0.70 10.03
CA ARG A 123 -4.17 0.43 9.97
C ARG A 123 -5.00 1.69 9.69
N PRO A 124 -4.83 2.83 10.39
CA PRO A 124 -5.59 4.04 10.08
C PRO A 124 -5.37 4.52 8.65
N VAL A 125 -4.13 4.42 8.14
CA VAL A 125 -3.81 4.82 6.77
C VAL A 125 -4.50 3.92 5.75
N TYR A 126 -4.50 2.59 5.94
CA TYR A 126 -5.25 1.70 5.05
C TYR A 126 -6.75 2.01 5.03
N ILE A 127 -7.36 2.17 6.20
CA ILE A 127 -8.82 2.39 6.31
C ILE A 127 -9.19 3.73 5.66
N VAL A 128 -8.52 4.81 6.02
CA VAL A 128 -8.83 6.15 5.51
C VAL A 128 -8.56 6.23 4.01
N SER A 129 -7.40 5.77 3.56
CA SER A 129 -7.05 5.81 2.14
C SER A 129 -7.96 4.94 1.28
N MET A 130 -8.28 3.72 1.73
CA MET A 130 -9.19 2.84 1.00
C MET A 130 -10.62 3.38 0.98
N LEU A 131 -11.08 4.00 2.07
CA LEU A 131 -12.40 4.65 2.10
C LEU A 131 -12.45 5.83 1.11
N ILE A 132 -11.44 6.71 1.11
CA ILE A 132 -11.38 7.83 0.18
C ILE A 132 -11.27 7.33 -1.26
N PHE A 133 -10.47 6.29 -1.52
CA PHE A 133 -10.40 5.62 -2.81
C PHE A 133 -11.79 5.19 -3.29
N LEU A 134 -12.55 4.44 -2.47
CA LEU A 134 -13.91 4.00 -2.82
C LEU A 134 -14.85 5.18 -3.09
N LEU A 135 -14.78 6.23 -2.26
CA LEU A 135 -15.59 7.44 -2.48
C LEU A 135 -15.23 8.15 -3.79
N LEU A 136 -13.97 8.10 -4.23
CA LEU A 136 -13.52 8.68 -5.49
C LEU A 136 -13.84 7.82 -6.72
N VAL A 137 -14.11 6.53 -6.54
CA VAL A 137 -14.62 5.68 -7.63
C VAL A 137 -16.07 6.07 -8.00
N LEU A 138 -16.87 6.57 -7.04
CA LEU A 138 -18.26 6.97 -7.28
C LEU A 138 -18.41 8.08 -8.33
N PRO A 139 -17.65 9.20 -8.26
CA PRO A 139 -17.62 10.19 -9.34
C PRO A 139 -17.24 9.60 -10.70
N SER A 140 -16.31 8.65 -10.78
CA SER A 140 -15.97 7.98 -12.04
C SER A 140 -17.13 7.14 -12.60
N ALA A 141 -17.96 6.55 -11.73
CA ALA A 141 -19.14 5.78 -12.15
C ALA A 141 -20.32 6.66 -12.60
N LEU A 142 -20.49 7.83 -11.97
CA LEU A 142 -21.62 8.75 -12.17
C LEU A 142 -21.26 9.98 -13.00
N ALA A 143 -20.04 10.07 -13.53
CA ALA A 143 -19.56 11.25 -14.22
C ALA A 143 -20.42 11.61 -15.43
N SER A 144 -20.69 12.90 -15.56
CA SER A 144 -21.32 13.55 -16.72
C SER A 144 -20.32 14.32 -17.59
N ASN A 145 -19.03 14.34 -17.20
CA ASN A 145 -17.97 14.93 -17.98
C ASN A 145 -16.64 14.21 -17.76
N ILE A 146 -15.76 14.26 -18.76
CA ILE A 146 -14.44 13.61 -18.72
C ILE A 146 -13.53 14.21 -17.64
N GLY A 147 -13.63 15.52 -17.35
CA GLY A 147 -12.80 16.17 -16.34
C GLY A 147 -13.00 15.60 -14.93
N ALA A 148 -14.24 15.29 -14.56
CA ALA A 148 -14.59 14.63 -13.31
C ALA A 148 -13.98 13.22 -13.23
N ILE A 149 -13.97 12.48 -14.34
CA ILE A 149 -13.29 11.18 -14.42
C ILE A 149 -11.79 11.38 -14.18
N LEU A 150 -11.12 12.25 -14.95
CA LEU A 150 -9.67 12.47 -14.81
C LEU A 150 -9.26 12.91 -13.41
N ALA A 151 -10.00 13.85 -12.80
CA ALA A 151 -9.72 14.31 -11.44
C ALA A 151 -9.94 13.19 -10.40
N SER A 152 -11.07 12.49 -10.48
CA SER A 152 -11.36 11.39 -9.56
C SER A 152 -10.39 10.22 -9.71
N ARG A 153 -9.89 9.95 -10.91
CA ARG A 153 -8.83 8.96 -11.15
C ARG A 153 -7.50 9.40 -10.56
N PHE A 154 -7.10 10.66 -10.71
CA PHE A 154 -5.87 11.16 -10.09
C PHE A 154 -5.90 10.99 -8.57
N PHE A 155 -6.93 11.53 -7.91
CA PHE A 155 -7.05 11.41 -6.45
C PHE A 155 -7.30 9.96 -6.01
N GLY A 156 -8.03 9.18 -6.81
CA GLY A 156 -8.23 7.75 -6.58
C GLY A 156 -6.90 7.00 -6.57
N GLY A 157 -6.05 7.20 -7.57
CA GLY A 157 -4.70 6.65 -7.60
C GLY A 157 -3.85 7.13 -6.42
N PHE A 158 -3.96 8.42 -6.06
CA PHE A 158 -3.23 9.01 -4.94
C PHE A 158 -3.52 8.28 -3.62
N PHE A 159 -4.79 8.12 -3.25
CA PHE A 159 -5.14 7.42 -2.02
C PHE A 159 -4.99 5.89 -2.15
N GLY A 160 -5.32 5.32 -3.31
CA GLY A 160 -5.14 3.89 -3.59
C GLY A 160 -3.69 3.42 -3.47
N SER A 161 -2.72 4.30 -3.77
CA SER A 161 -1.28 4.01 -3.65
C SER A 161 -0.87 3.49 -2.28
N ALA A 162 -1.59 3.87 -1.22
CA ALA A 162 -1.38 3.40 0.15
C ALA A 162 -1.37 1.88 0.24
N MET A 163 -2.26 1.22 -0.52
CA MET A 163 -2.33 -0.23 -0.55
C MET A 163 -1.11 -0.84 -1.22
N MET A 164 -0.55 -0.20 -2.24
CA MET A 164 0.62 -0.73 -2.95
C MET A 164 1.92 -0.46 -2.19
N SER A 165 2.10 0.74 -1.62
CA SER A 165 3.35 1.14 -0.97
C SER A 165 3.48 0.60 0.46
N ASN A 166 2.38 0.56 1.23
CA ASN A 166 2.44 0.17 2.64
C ASN A 166 2.30 -1.32 2.86
N SER A 167 1.61 -2.05 1.97
CA SER A 167 1.37 -3.50 2.13
C SER A 167 2.67 -4.28 2.31
N PRO A 168 3.71 -4.07 1.48
CA PRO A 168 5.03 -4.67 1.69
C PRO A 168 5.59 -4.46 3.10
N ALA A 169 5.46 -3.23 3.61
CA ALA A 169 5.98 -2.87 4.92
C ALA A 169 5.20 -3.55 6.04
N SER A 170 3.88 -3.69 5.89
CA SER A 170 3.05 -4.39 6.88
C SER A 170 3.29 -5.91 6.87
N VAL A 171 3.55 -6.52 5.70
CA VAL A 171 4.01 -7.92 5.62
C VAL A 171 5.33 -8.10 6.37
N ASN A 172 6.26 -7.16 6.20
CA ASN A 172 7.54 -7.13 6.91
C ASN A 172 7.38 -6.96 8.44
N ASP A 173 6.37 -6.21 8.87
CA ASP A 173 6.07 -5.99 10.29
C ASP A 173 5.56 -7.29 10.97
N ILE A 174 4.82 -8.13 10.23
CA ILE A 174 4.17 -9.36 10.77
C ILE A 174 5.06 -10.61 10.64
N ILE A 175 5.80 -10.75 9.55
CA ILE A 175 6.49 -12.01 9.18
C ILE A 175 7.95 -12.00 9.62
N SER A 176 8.41 -13.11 10.20
CA SER A 176 9.81 -13.30 10.59
C SER A 176 10.75 -13.31 9.38
N SER A 177 12.03 -12.98 9.60
CA SER A 177 13.03 -12.89 8.53
C SER A 177 13.15 -14.18 7.69
N GLU A 178 13.02 -15.34 8.33
CA GLU A 178 13.12 -16.66 7.69
C GLU A 178 12.03 -16.90 6.63
N HIS A 179 10.78 -16.52 6.93
CA HIS A 179 9.62 -16.78 6.07
C HIS A 179 9.25 -15.58 5.19
N ARG A 180 10.03 -14.50 5.27
CA ARG A 180 9.74 -13.21 4.64
C ARG A 180 9.64 -13.32 3.12
N ALA A 181 10.59 -13.99 2.48
CA ALA A 181 10.60 -14.15 1.03
C ALA A 181 9.35 -14.88 0.52
N LEU A 182 8.94 -15.95 1.22
CA LEU A 182 7.72 -16.70 0.89
C LEU A 182 6.47 -15.82 1.04
N ALA A 183 6.36 -15.06 2.13
CA ALA A 183 5.22 -14.18 2.37
C ALA A 183 5.13 -13.05 1.32
N PHE A 184 6.27 -12.48 0.92
CA PHE A 184 6.32 -11.51 -0.18
C PHE A 184 5.91 -12.13 -1.51
N GLY A 185 6.33 -13.37 -1.79
CA GLY A 185 5.90 -14.11 -2.98
C GLY A 185 4.40 -14.34 -3.01
N ILE A 186 3.80 -14.78 -1.91
CA ILE A 186 2.35 -14.99 -1.81
C ILE A 186 1.61 -13.64 -1.94
N TRP A 187 2.10 -12.61 -1.26
CA TRP A 187 1.52 -11.28 -1.34
C TRP A 187 1.55 -10.73 -2.77
N SER A 188 2.65 -10.90 -3.50
CA SER A 188 2.85 -10.28 -4.82
C SER A 188 2.00 -10.90 -5.93
N ILE A 189 1.54 -12.15 -5.78
CA ILE A 189 0.66 -12.83 -6.75
C ILE A 189 -0.56 -11.95 -7.08
N GLY A 190 -1.22 -11.39 -6.06
CA GLY A 190 -2.38 -10.52 -6.26
C GLY A 190 -2.08 -9.26 -7.09
N PRO A 191 -1.34 -8.28 -6.56
CA PRO A 191 -1.09 -7.00 -7.21
C PRO A 191 -0.33 -7.12 -8.53
N ALA A 192 0.53 -8.12 -8.71
CA ALA A 192 1.22 -8.35 -9.98
C ALA A 192 0.26 -8.84 -11.09
N ASN A 193 -0.79 -9.60 -10.74
CA ASN A 193 -1.80 -10.06 -11.70
C ASN A 193 -2.99 -9.10 -11.82
N GLY A 194 -3.14 -8.12 -10.93
CA GLY A 194 -4.16 -7.06 -11.03
C GLY A 194 -4.30 -6.46 -12.45
N PRO A 195 -3.19 -6.07 -13.11
CA PRO A 195 -3.21 -5.51 -14.47
C PRO A 195 -3.68 -6.52 -15.53
N VAL A 196 -3.49 -7.81 -15.29
CA VAL A 196 -3.89 -8.90 -16.20
C VAL A 196 -5.40 -9.17 -16.07
N TYR A 197 -5.92 -9.16 -14.83
CA TYR A 197 -7.35 -9.34 -14.58
C TYR A 197 -8.20 -8.18 -15.08
N GLY A 198 -7.64 -6.97 -15.12
CA GLY A 198 -8.35 -5.74 -15.50
C GLY A 198 -9.02 -5.83 -16.87
N PRO A 199 -8.29 -6.04 -17.97
CA PRO A 199 -8.89 -6.11 -19.31
C PRO A 199 -9.83 -7.31 -19.48
N ILE A 200 -9.52 -8.45 -18.85
CA ILE A 200 -10.38 -9.63 -18.91
C ILE A 200 -11.74 -9.30 -18.29
N ILE A 201 -11.77 -8.82 -17.04
CA ILE A 201 -13.03 -8.46 -16.37
C ILE A 201 -13.69 -7.27 -17.09
N GLY A 202 -12.89 -6.27 -17.46
CA GLY A 202 -13.33 -5.05 -18.12
C GLY A 202 -14.01 -5.29 -19.46
N GLY A 203 -13.47 -6.18 -20.30
CA GLY A 203 -14.03 -6.52 -21.62
C GLY A 203 -15.42 -7.14 -21.53
N PHE A 204 -15.58 -8.17 -20.68
CA PHE A 204 -16.89 -8.79 -20.45
C PHE A 204 -17.90 -7.80 -19.88
N VAL A 205 -17.48 -6.99 -18.92
CA VAL A 205 -18.38 -6.03 -18.25
C VAL A 205 -18.78 -4.92 -19.20
N PHE A 206 -17.83 -4.42 -20.00
CA PHE A 206 -18.10 -3.39 -20.99
C PHE A 206 -19.09 -3.90 -22.06
N GLU A 207 -18.89 -5.11 -22.57
CA GLU A 207 -19.76 -5.69 -23.61
C GLU A 207 -21.21 -5.87 -23.14
N TYR A 208 -21.44 -6.36 -21.92
CA TYR A 208 -22.78 -6.70 -21.45
C TYR A 208 -23.48 -5.62 -20.61
N LEU A 209 -22.71 -4.80 -19.88
CA LEU A 209 -23.25 -3.83 -18.90
C LEU A 209 -22.82 -2.39 -19.19
N GLY A 210 -21.88 -2.17 -20.11
CA GLY A 210 -21.35 -0.86 -20.46
C GLY A 210 -20.22 -0.38 -19.56
N TRP A 211 -19.59 0.73 -19.96
CA TRP A 211 -18.32 1.18 -19.38
C TRP A 211 -18.46 1.64 -17.93
N ARG A 212 -19.63 2.16 -17.51
CA ARG A 212 -19.84 2.61 -16.12
C ARG A 212 -19.78 1.47 -15.11
N TRP A 213 -20.23 0.28 -15.50
CA TRP A 213 -20.24 -0.91 -14.64
C TRP A 213 -18.87 -1.43 -14.26
N THR A 214 -17.85 -1.06 -15.03
CA THR A 214 -16.45 -1.31 -14.67
C THR A 214 -16.11 -0.66 -13.30
N ASN A 215 -16.57 0.58 -13.06
CA ASN A 215 -16.37 1.27 -11.78
C ASN A 215 -17.22 0.65 -10.65
N TRP A 216 -18.45 0.20 -10.94
CA TRP A 216 -19.31 -0.47 -9.95
C TRP A 216 -18.69 -1.79 -9.45
N ILE A 217 -18.05 -2.56 -10.33
CA ILE A 217 -17.36 -3.79 -9.94
C ILE A 217 -16.17 -3.50 -9.03
N VAL A 218 -15.42 -2.44 -9.32
CA VAL A 218 -14.31 -2.01 -8.45
C VAL A 218 -14.84 -1.57 -7.08
N LEU A 219 -15.99 -0.91 -7.02
CA LEU A 219 -16.63 -0.57 -5.74
C LEU A 219 -17.01 -1.81 -4.93
N ILE A 220 -17.54 -2.85 -5.59
CA ILE A 220 -17.90 -4.11 -4.91
C ILE A 220 -16.66 -4.83 -4.39
N LEU A 221 -15.66 -5.05 -5.26
CA LEU A 221 -14.42 -5.74 -4.90
C LEU A 221 -13.62 -4.94 -3.85
N GLY A 222 -13.55 -3.63 -4.02
CA GLY A 222 -12.87 -2.73 -3.09
C GLY A 222 -13.61 -2.59 -1.76
N GLY A 223 -14.94 -2.61 -1.76
CA GLY A 223 -15.76 -2.66 -0.54
C GLY A 223 -15.52 -3.95 0.25
N ALA A 224 -15.47 -5.09 -0.42
CA ALA A 224 -15.12 -6.37 0.20
C ALA A 224 -13.68 -6.34 0.78
N ALA A 225 -12.72 -5.82 0.01
CA ALA A 225 -11.35 -5.63 0.47
C ALA A 225 -11.26 -4.68 1.66
N PHE A 226 -12.04 -3.60 1.68
CA PHE A 226 -12.11 -2.63 2.78
C PHE A 226 -12.61 -3.27 4.08
N VAL A 227 -13.65 -4.10 4.02
CA VAL A 227 -14.15 -4.84 5.19
C VAL A 227 -13.09 -5.80 5.73
N LEU A 228 -12.42 -6.51 4.82
CA LEU A 228 -11.35 -7.44 5.17
C LEU A 228 -10.17 -6.71 5.84
N LEU A 229 -9.72 -5.59 5.26
CA LEU A 229 -8.65 -4.75 5.81
C LEU A 229 -9.02 -4.12 7.16
N SER A 230 -10.26 -3.67 7.31
CA SER A 230 -10.75 -3.07 8.56
C SER A 230 -10.75 -4.05 9.73
N SER A 231 -10.85 -5.35 9.42
CA SER A 231 -10.81 -6.46 10.38
C SER A 231 -9.40 -6.77 10.90
N ILE A 232 -8.35 -6.30 10.21
CA ILE A 232 -6.96 -6.51 10.61
C ILE A 232 -6.54 -5.47 11.65
N LYS A 233 -5.90 -5.95 12.73
CA LYS A 233 -5.30 -5.14 13.81
C LYS A 233 -4.09 -4.35 13.30
N GLU A 234 -3.69 -3.33 14.07
CA GLU A 234 -2.47 -2.57 13.80
C GLU A 234 -1.26 -3.51 13.75
N THR A 235 -0.40 -3.32 12.73
CA THR A 235 0.78 -4.16 12.48
C THR A 235 2.05 -3.43 12.89
N TYR A 236 2.01 -2.11 13.06
CA TYR A 236 3.20 -1.32 13.30
C TYR A 236 3.60 -1.32 14.77
N ALA A 237 4.67 -2.06 15.08
CA ALA A 237 5.20 -2.20 16.43
C ALA A 237 5.45 -0.87 17.17
N PRO A 238 6.04 0.18 16.55
CA PRO A 238 6.27 1.46 17.22
C PRO A 238 5.00 2.14 17.72
N VAL A 239 3.91 2.10 16.94
CA VAL A 239 2.64 2.72 17.33
C VAL A 239 1.95 1.93 18.44
N ILE A 240 2.04 0.60 18.41
CA ILE A 240 1.47 -0.26 19.47
C ILE A 240 2.19 0.01 20.81
N LEU A 241 3.52 0.05 20.80
CA LEU A 241 4.29 0.30 22.01
C LEU A 241 4.11 1.73 22.53
N LYS A 242 4.06 2.74 21.65
CA LYS A 242 3.77 4.12 22.05
C LYS A 242 2.41 4.25 22.72
N ARG A 243 1.40 3.57 22.19
CA ARG A 243 0.07 3.54 22.79
C ARG A 243 0.11 2.90 24.18
N ARG A 244 0.84 1.79 24.35
CA ARG A 244 1.00 1.12 25.65
C ARG A 244 1.74 1.98 26.66
N ALA A 245 2.80 2.67 26.26
CA ALA A 245 3.49 3.61 27.13
C ALA A 245 2.58 4.76 27.55
N ALA A 246 1.79 5.33 26.62
CA ALA A 246 0.82 6.36 26.95
C ALA A 246 -0.27 5.87 27.91
N GLU A 247 -0.73 4.61 27.79
CA GLU A 247 -1.67 3.99 28.73
C GLU A 247 -1.04 3.83 30.12
N ARG A 248 0.21 3.34 30.22
CA ARG A 248 0.93 3.24 31.50
C ARG A 248 1.23 4.59 32.16
N ARG A 249 1.53 5.64 31.37
CA ARG A 249 1.67 7.02 31.89
C ARG A 249 0.38 7.51 32.55
N LYS A 250 -0.77 7.21 31.94
CA LYS A 250 -2.09 7.57 32.48
C LYS A 250 -2.41 6.81 33.77
N GLU A 251 -2.12 5.51 33.82
CA GLU A 251 -2.39 4.68 34.99
C GLU A 251 -1.49 5.03 36.18
N ALA A 252 -0.20 5.27 35.93
CA ALA A 252 0.77 5.60 36.97
C ALA A 252 0.74 7.09 37.38
N GLY A 253 0.03 7.94 36.62
CA GLY A 253 -0.03 9.38 36.86
C GLY A 253 1.31 10.11 36.72
N ASN A 254 2.29 9.48 36.06
CA ASN A 254 3.65 10.00 35.87
C ASN A 254 4.19 9.72 34.46
N ASP A 255 4.96 10.67 33.92
CA ASP A 255 5.47 10.62 32.53
C ASP A 255 6.77 9.82 32.38
N ILE A 256 7.08 8.94 33.33
CA ILE A 256 8.37 8.22 33.38
C ILE A 256 8.44 7.01 32.43
N TRP A 257 7.30 6.47 32.01
CA TRP A 257 7.26 5.34 31.06
C TRP A 257 7.68 5.79 29.68
N TRP A 258 8.57 5.08 29.01
CA TRP A 258 9.08 5.45 27.69
C TRP A 258 9.23 4.24 26.77
N THR A 259 9.27 4.47 25.46
CA THR A 259 9.53 3.44 24.45
C THR A 259 10.79 3.74 23.65
N ARG A 260 11.42 2.71 23.07
CA ARG A 260 12.55 2.88 22.12
C ARG A 260 12.22 3.75 20.90
N TYR A 261 10.94 3.94 20.64
CA TYR A 261 10.43 4.70 19.51
C TYR A 261 9.98 6.12 19.90
N ASP A 262 10.09 6.51 21.18
CA ASP A 262 9.92 7.88 21.66
C ASP A 262 11.16 8.73 21.33
N ASP A 263 11.53 8.76 20.06
CA ASP A 263 12.41 9.78 19.53
C ASP A 263 11.57 11.06 19.47
N GLY A 264 11.77 12.00 20.39
CA GLY A 264 11.04 13.28 20.50
C GLY A 264 11.22 14.25 19.31
N GLN A 265 11.44 13.71 18.11
CA GLN A 265 11.51 14.47 16.87
C GLN A 265 10.11 14.86 16.42
N ALA A 266 9.95 16.13 16.03
CA ALA A 266 8.71 16.61 15.44
C ALA A 266 8.36 15.79 14.18
N SER A 267 7.05 15.56 13.96
CA SER A 267 6.53 14.77 12.84
C SER A 267 6.92 15.33 11.47
N TRP A 268 7.07 16.65 11.35
CA TRP A 268 7.38 17.32 10.08
C TRP A 268 8.80 17.07 9.55
N PRO A 269 9.88 17.20 10.36
CA PRO A 269 11.22 16.75 9.96
C PRO A 269 11.28 15.30 9.47
N LEU A 270 10.56 14.39 10.13
CA LEU A 270 10.53 12.96 9.75
C LEU A 270 9.87 12.77 8.38
N ILE A 271 8.72 13.41 8.12
CA ILE A 271 8.07 13.38 6.79
C ILE A 271 9.00 13.94 5.71
N ARG A 272 9.65 15.07 5.98
CA ARG A 272 10.58 15.69 5.01
C ARG A 272 11.75 14.77 4.68
N ILE A 273 12.32 14.10 5.69
CA ILE A 273 13.41 13.15 5.50
C ILE A 273 12.93 11.92 4.72
N SER A 274 11.75 11.38 5.06
CA SER A 274 11.18 10.22 4.38
C SER A 274 10.72 10.51 2.95
N LEU A 275 10.41 11.78 2.61
CA LEU A 275 10.16 12.22 1.23
C LEU A 275 11.45 12.45 0.43
N TYR A 276 12.46 13.05 1.05
CA TYR A 276 13.71 13.40 0.38
C TYR A 276 14.63 12.20 0.13
N ARG A 277 14.65 11.21 1.05
CA ARG A 277 15.53 10.04 0.95
C ARG A 277 15.26 9.19 -0.29
N PRO A 278 14.02 8.76 -0.62
CA PRO A 278 13.75 7.98 -1.82
C PRO A 278 14.12 8.73 -3.09
N LEU A 279 13.79 10.03 -3.18
CA LEU A 279 14.15 10.85 -4.35
C LEU A 279 15.67 10.99 -4.51
N LYS A 280 16.40 11.20 -3.42
CA LYS A 280 17.87 11.24 -3.47
C LYS A 280 18.41 9.87 -3.92
N MET A 281 17.98 8.79 -3.27
CA MET A 281 18.42 7.42 -3.59
C MET A 281 18.16 7.05 -5.06
N LEU A 282 17.03 7.47 -5.63
CA LEU A 282 16.69 7.25 -7.03
C LEU A 282 17.73 7.83 -8.00
N PHE A 283 18.37 8.95 -7.67
CA PHE A 283 19.34 9.61 -8.56
C PHE A 283 20.80 9.45 -8.13
N THR A 284 21.06 9.00 -6.90
CA THR A 284 22.43 8.88 -6.38
C THR A 284 22.94 7.45 -6.28
N GLU A 285 22.06 6.47 -6.12
CA GLU A 285 22.44 5.08 -5.92
C GLU A 285 22.21 4.27 -7.21
N PRO A 286 23.28 3.76 -7.86
CA PRO A 286 23.17 3.07 -9.15
C PRO A 286 22.22 1.87 -9.13
N ILE A 287 22.16 1.13 -8.02
CA ILE A 287 21.31 -0.06 -7.91
C ILE A 287 19.82 0.24 -8.06
N TYR A 288 19.34 1.36 -7.47
CA TYR A 288 17.95 1.78 -7.61
C TYR A 288 17.66 2.27 -9.02
N MET A 289 18.59 3.02 -9.64
CA MET A 289 18.45 3.46 -11.03
C MET A 289 18.25 2.30 -12.01
N PHE A 290 19.07 1.25 -11.90
CA PHE A 290 18.98 0.08 -12.77
C PHE A 290 17.70 -0.72 -12.52
N TRP A 291 17.34 -0.94 -11.25
CA TRP A 291 16.15 -1.70 -10.89
C TRP A 291 14.85 -0.97 -11.28
N ASP A 292 14.73 0.31 -10.94
CA ASP A 292 13.56 1.12 -11.27
C ASP A 292 13.44 1.32 -12.78
N GLY A 293 14.56 1.48 -13.50
CA GLY A 293 14.58 1.52 -14.95
C GLY A 293 14.10 0.21 -15.58
N TYR A 294 14.56 -0.93 -15.08
CA TYR A 294 14.11 -2.25 -15.52
C TYR A 294 12.59 -2.43 -15.29
N VAL A 295 12.12 -2.15 -14.07
CA VAL A 295 10.69 -2.24 -13.72
C VAL A 295 9.86 -1.27 -14.59
N ALA A 296 10.34 -0.04 -14.82
CA ALA A 296 9.65 0.93 -15.67
C ALA A 296 9.51 0.44 -17.11
N ILE A 297 10.55 -0.19 -17.69
CA ILE A 297 10.47 -0.77 -19.04
C ILE A 297 9.46 -1.92 -19.07
N VAL A 298 9.53 -2.83 -18.11
CA VAL A 298 8.59 -3.97 -18.01
C VAL A 298 7.14 -3.49 -17.93
N TYR A 299 6.84 -2.54 -17.04
CA TYR A 299 5.50 -1.98 -16.92
C TYR A 299 5.10 -1.16 -18.14
N SER A 300 6.02 -0.42 -18.78
CA SER A 300 5.71 0.33 -20.00
C SER A 300 5.30 -0.61 -21.14
N ILE A 301 6.00 -1.72 -21.33
CA ILE A 301 5.63 -2.76 -22.30
C ILE A 301 4.27 -3.36 -21.94
N LEU A 302 4.05 -3.68 -20.66
CA LEU A 302 2.77 -4.24 -20.19
C LEU A 302 1.59 -3.30 -20.48
N TYR A 303 1.71 -2.01 -20.15
CA TYR A 303 0.66 -1.02 -20.43
C TYR A 303 0.48 -0.77 -21.94
N LEU A 304 1.57 -0.84 -22.72
CA LEU A 304 1.49 -0.75 -24.17
C LEU A 304 0.70 -1.93 -24.76
N CYS A 305 0.86 -3.14 -24.22
CA CYS A 305 0.10 -4.31 -24.63
C CYS A 305 -1.42 -4.12 -24.43
N PHE A 306 -1.86 -3.47 -23.34
CA PHE A 306 -3.28 -3.20 -23.11
C PHE A 306 -3.90 -2.24 -24.14
N VAL A 307 -3.10 -1.37 -24.76
CA VAL A 307 -3.56 -0.52 -25.86
C VAL A 307 -3.48 -1.26 -27.21
N ALA A 308 -2.49 -2.15 -27.37
CA ALA A 308 -2.25 -2.90 -28.60
C ALA A 308 -3.23 -4.06 -28.80
N TYR A 309 -3.69 -4.74 -27.76
CA TYR A 309 -4.61 -5.88 -27.88
C TYR A 309 -5.95 -5.52 -28.52
N PRO A 310 -6.64 -4.42 -28.11
CA PRO A 310 -7.85 -3.98 -28.82
C PRO A 310 -7.61 -3.71 -30.31
N ILE A 311 -6.45 -3.15 -30.68
CA ILE A 311 -6.10 -2.91 -32.08
C ILE A 311 -5.94 -4.24 -32.83
N ALA A 312 -5.14 -5.16 -32.31
CA ALA A 312 -4.81 -6.41 -32.98
C ALA A 312 -5.99 -7.42 -33.03
N PHE A 313 -6.83 -7.47 -32.00
CA PHE A 313 -7.91 -8.46 -31.91
C PHE A 313 -9.28 -7.89 -32.27
N GLN A 314 -9.58 -6.65 -31.89
CA GLN A 314 -10.90 -6.07 -32.20
C GLN A 314 -10.91 -5.41 -33.58
N GLN A 315 -9.90 -4.60 -33.94
CA GLN A 315 -9.88 -3.91 -35.24
C GLN A 315 -9.48 -4.83 -36.40
N GLU A 316 -8.38 -5.56 -36.26
CA GLU A 316 -7.85 -6.40 -37.36
C GLU A 316 -8.60 -7.73 -37.51
N ARG A 317 -9.05 -8.35 -36.40
CA ARG A 317 -9.71 -9.67 -36.41
C ARG A 317 -11.22 -9.62 -36.19
N GLY A 318 -11.79 -8.46 -35.87
CA GLY A 318 -13.23 -8.30 -35.64
C GLY A 318 -13.76 -9.03 -34.40
N TRP A 319 -12.91 -9.35 -33.41
CA TRP A 319 -13.37 -10.01 -32.19
C TRP A 319 -14.15 -9.05 -31.29
N SER A 320 -15.12 -9.57 -30.54
CA SER A 320 -15.87 -8.77 -29.58
C SER A 320 -14.96 -8.31 -28.42
N PRO A 321 -15.28 -7.18 -27.76
CA PRO A 321 -14.50 -6.69 -26.62
C PRO A 321 -14.29 -7.72 -25.51
N ALA A 322 -15.24 -8.62 -25.25
CA ALA A 322 -15.11 -9.67 -24.24
C ALA A 322 -14.05 -10.72 -24.58
N ILE A 323 -13.88 -11.06 -25.86
CA ILE A 323 -12.93 -12.09 -26.31
C ILE A 323 -11.57 -11.46 -26.63
N GLY A 324 -11.56 -10.23 -27.15
CA GLY A 324 -10.34 -9.50 -27.54
C GLY A 324 -9.54 -8.93 -26.37
N GLY A 325 -10.18 -8.68 -25.23
CA GLY A 325 -9.58 -8.00 -24.07
C GLY A 325 -9.54 -6.48 -24.22
#